data_AF-A0A383CCC2-F1
#
_entry.id   AF-A0A383CCC2-F1
#
_cell.length_a   1.000
_cell.length_b   1.000
_cell.length_c   1.000
_cell.angle_alpha   90.00
_cell.angle_beta   90.00
_cell.angle_gamma   90.00
#
_symmetry.space_group_name_H-M   'P 1'
#
loop_
_entity.id
_entity.type
_entity.pdbx_description
1 polymer ?
#
loop_
_entity_poly.entity_id
_entity_poly.type
_entity_poly.pdbx_seq_one_letter_code
_entity_poly.pdbx_strand_id
1 'polypeptide(L)' 'QEDITSVEQYMEEFCPPEGMIMTLHHIEEKYGGIREYMRAIGMTEEQVRYLHDAVVDTTG' A
#
# COMPACT_ATOMS: atom_id res chain seq x y z
N GLN A 1 20.19 -6.34 19.34
CA GLN A 1 19.12 -5.51 18.77
C GLN A 1 19.20 -4.20 19.54
N GLU A 2 19.48 -3.09 18.86
CA GLU A 2 19.45 -1.79 19.54
C GLU A 2 18.02 -1.53 20.02
N ASP A 3 17.87 -0.91 21.20
CA ASP A 3 16.54 -0.52 21.66
C ASP A 3 16.03 0.61 20.77
N ILE A 4 14.88 0.39 20.12
CA ILE A 4 14.18 1.42 19.35
C ILE A 4 13.53 2.36 20.36
N THR A 5 13.95 3.62 20.37
CA THR A 5 13.50 4.60 21.38
C THR A 5 12.63 5.72 20.80
N SER A 6 12.48 5.78 19.47
CA SER A 6 11.65 6.76 18.79
C SER A 6 10.86 6.18 17.62
N VAL A 7 9.81 6.89 17.22
CA VAL A 7 9.01 6.56 16.03
C VAL A 7 9.84 6.69 14.75
N GLU A 8 10.74 7.66 14.66
CA GLU A 8 11.62 7.82 13.48
C GLU A 8 12.56 6.63 13.32
N GLN A 9 13.16 6.13 14.40
CA GLN A 9 13.99 4.91 14.35
C GLN A 9 13.18 3.69 13.90
N TYR A 10 11.96 3.54 14.43
CA TYR A 10 11.05 2.48 13.98
C TYR A 10 10.72 2.60 12.49
N MET A 11 10.46 3.82 12.00
CA MET A 11 10.12 4.05 10.60
C MET A 11 11.31 3.78 9.67
N GLU A 12 12.52 4.18 10.04
CA GLU A 12 13.73 3.87 9.28
C GLU A 12 14.01 2.36 9.21
N GLU A 13 13.83 1.64 10.31
CA GLU A 13 14.14 0.21 10.36
C GLU A 13 13.03 -0.67 9.76
N PHE A 14 11.76 -0.34 9.96
CA PHE A 14 10.61 -1.20 9.61
C PHE A 14 9.71 -0.66 8.50
N CYS A 15 9.83 0.62 8.14
CA CYS A 15 9.08 1.22 7.05
C CYS A 15 10.00 1.82 5.95
N PRO A 16 11.08 1.12 5.53
CA PRO A 16 11.96 1.64 4.50
C PRO A 16 11.19 1.83 3.19
N PRO A 17 11.38 2.96 2.48
CA PRO A 17 10.75 3.22 1.18
C PRO A 17 10.93 2.06 0.18
N GLU A 18 12.07 1.40 0.22
CA GLU A 18 12.42 0.25 -0.62
C GLU A 18 11.44 -0.91 -0.43
N GLY A 19 10.97 -1.15 0.81
CA GLY A 19 10.00 -2.20 1.11
C GLY A 19 8.65 -1.94 0.44
N MET A 20 8.22 -0.67 0.41
CA MET A 20 7.01 -0.28 -0.32
C MET A 20 7.20 -0.44 -1.83
N ILE A 21 8.34 -0.01 -2.38
CA ILE A 21 8.64 -0.17 -3.82
C ILE A 21 8.60 -1.65 -4.23
N MET A 22 9.24 -2.52 -3.45
CA MET A 22 9.21 -3.98 -3.70
C MET A 22 7.80 -4.56 -3.64
N THR A 23 6.98 -4.07 -2.70
CA THR A 23 5.58 -4.48 -2.59
C THR A 23 4.77 -4.07 -3.82
N LEU A 24 4.95 -2.82 -4.29
CA LEU A 24 4.28 -2.32 -5.48
C LEU A 24 4.71 -3.09 -6.75
N HIS A 25 6.00 -3.39 -6.90
CA HIS A 25 6.49 -4.24 -7.99
C HIS A 25 5.87 -5.64 -7.95
N HIS A 26 5.81 -6.27 -6.77
CA HIS A 26 5.17 -7.58 -6.64
C HIS A 26 3.68 -7.55 -7.04
N ILE A 27 2.98 -6.49 -6.64
CA ILE A 27 1.56 -6.29 -7.00
C ILE A 27 1.40 -6.16 -8.51
N GLU A 28 2.25 -5.37 -9.15
CA GLU A 28 2.27 -5.20 -10.61
C GLU A 28 2.56 -6.53 -11.33
N GLU A 29 3.64 -7.21 -10.97
CA GLU A 29 4.06 -8.46 -11.64
C GLU A 29 3.06 -9.60 -11.47
N LYS A 30 2.48 -9.75 -10.27
CA LYS A 30 1.63 -10.90 -9.96
C LYS A 30 0.16 -10.69 -10.29
N TYR A 31 -0.34 -9.46 -10.15
CA TYR A 31 -1.76 -9.17 -10.30
C TYR A 31 -2.06 -8.26 -11.49
N GLY A 32 -1.06 -7.57 -12.06
CA GLY A 32 -1.26 -6.59 -13.13
C GLY A 32 -1.67 -5.21 -12.63
N GLY A 33 -1.44 -4.93 -11.34
CA GLY A 33 -1.68 -3.63 -10.73
C GLY A 33 -2.53 -3.67 -9.46
N ILE A 34 -2.68 -2.49 -8.84
CA ILE A 34 -3.37 -2.32 -7.55
C ILE A 34 -4.85 -2.68 -7.65
N ARG A 35 -5.53 -2.25 -8.72
CA ARG A 35 -6.97 -2.52 -8.92
C ARG A 35 -7.24 -4.02 -9.03
N GLU A 36 -6.42 -4.72 -9.79
CA GLU A 36 -6.50 -6.15 -10.02
C GLU A 36 -6.17 -6.92 -8.74
N TYR A 37 -5.17 -6.46 -7.96
CA TYR A 37 -4.89 -7.00 -6.65
C TYR A 37 -6.09 -6.88 -5.69
N MET A 38 -6.73 -5.71 -5.62
CA MET A 38 -7.92 -5.50 -4.78
C MET A 38 -9.05 -6.47 -5.14
N ARG A 39 -9.28 -6.68 -6.44
CA ARG A 39 -10.25 -7.69 -6.91
C ARG A 39 -9.83 -9.11 -6.52
N ALA A 40 -8.54 -9.44 -6.65
CA ALA A 40 -8.01 -10.76 -6.33
C ALA A 40 -8.15 -11.12 -4.85
N ILE A 41 -8.11 -10.14 -3.94
CA ILE A 41 -8.35 -10.35 -2.50
C ILE A 41 -9.84 -10.30 -2.10
N GLY A 42 -10.74 -10.24 -3.09
CA GLY A 42 -12.19 -10.37 -2.89
C GLY A 42 -12.96 -9.05 -2.77
N MET A 43 -12.34 -7.90 -3.08
CA MET A 43 -13.07 -6.64 -3.11
C MET A 43 -14.02 -6.57 -4.30
N THR A 44 -15.21 -6.02 -4.08
CA THR A 44 -16.15 -5.75 -5.16
C THR A 44 -15.75 -4.48 -5.91
N GLU A 45 -16.20 -4.36 -7.16
CA GLU A 45 -15.99 -3.14 -7.95
C GLU A 45 -16.55 -1.88 -7.27
N GLU A 46 -17.62 -2.02 -6.50
CA GLU A 46 -18.20 -0.91 -5.73
C GLU A 46 -17.28 -0.47 -4.59
N GLN A 47 -16.72 -1.42 -3.84
CA GLN A 47 -15.76 -1.12 -2.78
C GLN A 47 -14.47 -0.48 -3.33
N VAL A 48 -13.99 -0.96 -4.48
CA VAL A 48 -12.82 -0.38 -5.15
C VAL A 48 -13.10 1.05 -5.62
N ARG A 49 -14.28 1.31 -6.21
CA ARG A 49 -14.67 2.68 -6.60
C ARG A 49 -14.79 3.59 -5.39
N TYR A 50 -15.46 3.14 -4.32
CA TYR A 50 -15.59 3.92 -3.09
C TYR A 50 -14.23 4.33 -2.51
N LEU A 51 -13.27 3.40 -2.46
CA LEU A 51 -11.91 3.72 -2.00
C LEU A 51 -11.18 4.70 -2.93
N HIS A 52 -11.31 4.51 -4.24
CA HIS A 52 -10.71 5.43 -5.21
C HIS A 52 -11.24 6.85 -5.01
N ASP A 53 -12.56 7.00 -4.91
CA ASP A 53 -13.20 8.30 -4.76
C ASP A 53 -12.83 8.94 -3.41
N ALA A 54 -12.77 8.17 -2.32
CA ALA A 54 -12.34 8.67 -1.01
C ALA A 54 -10.90 9.21 -1.01
N VAL A 55 -9.99 8.64 -1.81
CA VAL A 55 -8.59 9.10 -1.90
C VAL A 55 -8.45 10.29 -2.85
N VAL A 56 -9.16 10.26 -3.99
CA VAL A 56 -9.07 11.33 -4.99
C VAL A 56 -9.83 12.59 -4.55
N ASP A 57 -10.96 12.46 -3.86
CA ASP A 57 -11.71 13.62 -3.33
C ASP A 57 -10.98 14.32 -2.18
N THR A 58 -10.07 13.64 -1.48
CA THR A 58 -9.21 14.31 -0.47
C THR A 58 -8.09 15.17 -1.04
N THR A 59 -7.93 15.19 -2.37
CA THR A 59 -7.01 16.10 -3.09
C THR A 59 -7.68 17.35 -3.67
N GLY A 60 -8.93 17.65 -3.27
CA GLY A 60 -9.67 18.88 -3.59
C GLY A 60 -9.43 20.03 -2.63
#